data_AF-A0A0K1UAA0-F1
#
_entry.id   AF-A0A0K1UAA0-F1
#
_cell.length_a   1.000
_cell.length_b   1.000
_cell.length_c   1.000
_cell.angle_alpha   90.00
_cell.angle_beta   90.00
_cell.angle_gamma   90.00
#
_symmetry.space_group_name_H-M   'P 1'
#
loop_
_entity.id
_entity.type
_entity.pdbx_description
1 polymer ?
#
loop_
_entity_poly.entity_id
_entity_poly.type
_entity_poly.pdbx_seq_one_letter_code
_entity_poly.pdbx_strand_id
1 'polypeptide(L)'
;MKRKLLGAVVLALATLVFNPVWAQEAPAVDRTSTGGAQTLEDILARQKQLEIDESFRSENLGNPANAAPISGRLGTLGGRSDSDIYRAIRYNKIDPSTQARGPAADVLIQDGGIPWYKLREGPVITYGGSAILAIIALLAVFYFVRGRIKIKGGPAGTTVERFKAIERFGHWLLAGSFVALAITGLITLMGRSFLMPVMGPEAFATLAAGSKWLHNNIAWAFMLGLVMTFFMWVAHNIPNKLDWQWLKVGGGIFTNAHPSARKFNAGQKIVFWTVMLLGFSVSLSGLSLLFPFEIPMFAKTFGVVNTVLGTDLPTVLTPHEEMQYANIWHSIVAFVMMLAIIAHIYIGSVGMEGAFDAMGNGQVDLEWARQHHDLWVAEVEAKQGKGGSS
;
A
#
# COMPACT_ATOMS: atom_id res chain seq x y z
N MET A 1 -59.24 10.03 -14.67
CA MET A 1 -57.99 10.24 -15.43
C MET A 1 -58.34 10.78 -16.81
N LYS A 2 -57.91 12.01 -17.14
CA LYS A 2 -58.47 12.80 -18.26
C LYS A 2 -58.11 12.18 -19.61
N ARG A 3 -59.07 12.08 -20.54
CA ARG A 3 -58.91 11.52 -21.91
C ARG A 3 -57.68 12.04 -22.67
N LYS A 4 -57.22 13.26 -22.36
CA LYS A 4 -56.00 13.86 -22.91
C LYS A 4 -54.71 13.14 -22.46
N LEU A 5 -54.66 12.63 -21.24
CA LEU A 5 -53.51 11.88 -20.71
C LEU A 5 -53.44 10.48 -21.33
N LEU A 6 -54.59 9.84 -21.54
CA LEU A 6 -54.67 8.56 -22.25
C LEU A 6 -54.25 8.71 -23.72
N GLY A 7 -54.70 9.79 -24.38
CA GLY A 7 -54.27 10.12 -25.74
C GLY A 7 -52.77 10.39 -25.86
N ALA A 8 -52.18 11.11 -24.89
CA ALA A 8 -50.74 11.37 -24.86
C ALA A 8 -49.92 10.09 -24.62
N VAL A 9 -50.40 9.19 -23.75
CA VAL A 9 -49.75 7.89 -23.49
C VAL A 9 -49.87 6.96 -24.70
N VAL A 10 -51.02 6.93 -25.37
CA VAL A 10 -51.21 6.13 -26.60
C VAL A 10 -50.37 6.70 -27.75
N LEU A 11 -50.24 8.02 -27.87
CA LEU A 11 -49.37 8.64 -28.86
C LEU A 11 -47.89 8.37 -28.56
N ALA A 12 -47.47 8.45 -27.29
CA ALA A 12 -46.11 8.14 -26.86
C ALA A 12 -45.78 6.64 -27.07
N LEU A 13 -46.71 5.74 -26.77
CA LEU A 13 -46.57 4.31 -27.04
C LEU A 13 -46.56 4.02 -28.55
N ALA A 14 -47.40 4.69 -29.34
CA ALA A 14 -47.37 4.57 -30.79
C ALA A 14 -46.02 5.05 -31.37
N THR A 15 -45.47 6.16 -30.88
CA THR A 15 -44.13 6.63 -31.31
C THR A 15 -42.98 5.70 -30.87
N LEU A 16 -43.19 4.90 -29.82
CA LEU A 16 -42.22 3.87 -29.40
C LEU A 16 -42.34 2.58 -30.23
N VAL A 17 -43.53 2.25 -30.75
CA VAL A 17 -43.78 1.07 -31.59
C VAL A 17 -43.44 1.33 -33.07
N PHE A 18 -43.51 2.58 -33.53
CA PHE A 18 -43.10 3.01 -34.89
C PHE A 18 -41.67 3.55 -34.96
N ASN A 19 -40.74 3.06 -34.13
CA ASN A 19 -39.33 3.11 -34.48
C ASN A 19 -38.95 1.80 -35.17
N PRO A 20 -39.10 1.70 -36.50
CA PRO A 20 -38.25 0.78 -37.21
C PRO A 20 -36.83 1.28 -36.99
N VAL A 21 -36.10 0.66 -36.08
CA VAL A 21 -34.67 0.41 -36.32
C VAL A 21 -34.63 -0.55 -37.51
N TRP A 22 -35.03 -0.06 -38.68
CA TRP A 22 -34.56 -0.63 -39.91
C TRP A 22 -33.14 -0.10 -39.95
N ALA A 23 -32.22 -0.93 -39.44
CA ALA A 23 -30.86 -0.87 -39.93
C ALA A 23 -31.01 -0.99 -41.44
N GLN A 24 -31.01 0.17 -42.10
CA GLN A 24 -30.99 0.24 -43.53
C GLN A 24 -29.77 -0.60 -43.89
N GLU A 25 -29.97 -1.76 -44.54
CA GLU A 25 -28.88 -2.54 -45.11
C GLU A 25 -28.24 -1.62 -46.14
N ALA A 26 -27.32 -0.79 -45.66
CA ALA A 26 -26.49 0.03 -46.49
C ALA A 26 -25.77 -0.97 -47.39
N PRO A 27 -25.82 -0.79 -48.72
CA PRO A 27 -25.11 -1.68 -49.62
C PRO A 27 -23.67 -1.81 -49.11
N ALA A 28 -23.18 -3.05 -49.02
CA ALA A 28 -21.83 -3.31 -48.55
C ALA A 28 -20.87 -2.44 -49.35
N VAL A 29 -20.27 -1.45 -48.69
CA VAL A 29 -19.38 -0.51 -49.36
C VAL A 29 -18.14 -1.31 -49.74
N ASP A 30 -17.89 -1.46 -51.04
CA ASP A 30 -16.66 -2.06 -51.52
C ASP A 30 -15.48 -1.17 -51.12
N ARG A 31 -14.68 -1.68 -50.18
CA ARG A 31 -13.50 -1.02 -49.60
C ARG A 31 -12.22 -1.80 -49.92
N THR A 32 -12.26 -2.70 -50.90
CA THR A 32 -11.07 -3.41 -51.40
C THR A 32 -9.98 -2.43 -51.83
N SER A 33 -10.37 -1.30 -52.43
CA SER A 33 -9.48 -0.21 -52.83
C SER A 33 -8.76 0.50 -51.67
N THR A 34 -9.26 0.37 -50.43
CA THR A 34 -8.66 0.93 -49.21
C THR A 34 -8.01 -0.12 -48.31
N GLY A 35 -7.77 -1.33 -48.83
CA GLY A 35 -7.14 -2.44 -48.08
C GLY A 35 -8.10 -3.23 -47.19
N GLY A 36 -9.40 -3.24 -47.51
CA GLY A 36 -10.43 -3.96 -46.76
C GLY A 36 -10.93 -3.22 -45.52
N ALA A 37 -12.09 -3.63 -45.01
CA ALA A 37 -12.69 -3.09 -43.79
C ALA A 37 -12.96 -4.21 -42.80
N GLN A 38 -12.88 -3.86 -41.51
CA GLN A 38 -13.25 -4.79 -40.46
C GLN A 38 -14.74 -5.12 -40.57
N THR A 39 -15.07 -6.41 -40.59
CA THR A 39 -16.46 -6.87 -40.61
C THR A 39 -17.04 -6.84 -39.19
N LEU A 40 -18.37 -6.87 -39.09
CA LEU A 40 -19.03 -7.01 -37.79
C LEU A 40 -18.62 -8.31 -37.09
N GLU A 41 -18.43 -9.38 -37.86
CA GLU A 41 -17.98 -10.67 -37.35
C GLU A 41 -16.59 -10.56 -36.71
N ASP A 42 -15.64 -9.89 -37.36
CA ASP A 42 -14.31 -9.64 -36.80
C ASP A 42 -14.37 -8.83 -35.50
N ILE A 43 -15.28 -7.85 -35.42
CA ILE A 43 -15.48 -7.04 -34.19
C ILE A 43 -15.98 -7.93 -33.06
N LEU A 44 -17.00 -8.75 -33.31
CA LEU A 44 -17.59 -9.63 -32.32
C LEU A 44 -16.62 -10.74 -31.88
N ALA A 45 -15.85 -11.30 -32.82
CA ALA A 45 -14.80 -12.28 -32.53
C ALA A 45 -13.70 -11.67 -31.64
N ARG A 46 -13.22 -10.45 -31.95
CA ARG A 46 -12.25 -9.74 -31.11
C ARG A 46 -12.79 -9.43 -29.71
N GLN A 47 -14.05 -9.03 -29.59
CA GLN A 47 -14.70 -8.79 -28.28
C GLN A 47 -14.78 -10.06 -27.43
N LYS A 48 -14.90 -11.22 -28.08
CA LYS A 48 -14.86 -12.54 -27.43
C LYS A 48 -13.42 -13.07 -27.22
N GLN A 49 -12.40 -12.28 -27.53
CA GLN A 49 -10.99 -12.67 -27.49
C GLN A 49 -10.65 -13.91 -28.35
N LEU A 50 -11.38 -14.10 -29.45
CA LEU A 50 -11.06 -15.13 -30.44
C LEU A 50 -9.97 -14.63 -31.39
N GLU A 51 -9.15 -15.55 -31.90
CA GLU A 51 -8.18 -15.24 -32.95
C GLU A 51 -8.90 -14.87 -34.26
N ILE A 52 -8.42 -13.82 -34.91
CA ILE A 52 -8.94 -13.32 -36.19
C ILE A 52 -7.76 -13.02 -37.12
N ASP A 53 -7.94 -13.21 -38.43
CA ASP A 53 -6.95 -12.78 -39.41
C ASP A 53 -6.94 -11.25 -39.51
N GLU A 54 -5.83 -10.63 -39.10
CA GLU A 54 -5.63 -9.18 -39.16
C GLU A 54 -4.67 -8.76 -40.28
N SER A 55 -4.34 -9.64 -41.23
CA SER A 55 -3.45 -9.36 -42.38
C SER A 55 -3.84 -8.06 -43.09
N PHE A 56 -5.12 -7.89 -43.42
CA PHE A 56 -5.68 -6.69 -44.07
C PHE A 56 -5.41 -5.38 -43.30
N ARG A 57 -5.21 -5.45 -41.98
CA ARG A 57 -4.82 -4.29 -41.16
C ARG A 57 -3.31 -4.22 -41.03
N SER A 58 -2.64 -5.32 -40.69
CA SER A 58 -1.20 -5.30 -40.43
C SER A 58 -0.35 -4.97 -41.66
N GLU A 59 -0.89 -5.14 -42.87
CA GLU A 59 -0.21 -4.85 -44.14
C GLU A 59 -0.61 -3.49 -44.73
N ASN A 60 -1.75 -2.94 -44.33
CA ASN A 60 -2.26 -1.66 -44.82
C ASN A 60 -1.62 -0.47 -44.08
N LEU A 61 -0.32 -0.26 -44.29
CA LEU A 61 0.49 0.74 -43.59
C LEU A 61 0.71 2.04 -44.37
N GLY A 62 0.02 2.21 -45.49
CA GLY A 62 0.23 3.33 -46.41
C GLY A 62 1.63 3.36 -47.04
N ASN A 63 1.80 4.18 -48.08
CA ASN A 63 3.07 4.32 -48.78
C ASN A 63 3.57 5.78 -48.71
N PRO A 64 4.70 6.08 -48.04
CA PRO A 64 5.26 7.43 -47.98
C PRO A 64 5.51 8.04 -49.35
N ALA A 65 5.78 7.22 -50.37
CA ALA A 65 6.00 7.67 -51.74
C ALA A 65 4.74 8.20 -52.43
N ASN A 66 3.55 7.97 -51.87
CA ASN A 66 2.29 8.52 -52.37
C ASN A 66 2.08 10.00 -52.02
N ALA A 67 3.09 10.67 -51.42
CA ALA A 67 3.01 12.08 -51.09
C ALA A 67 2.76 12.93 -52.34
N ALA A 68 1.84 13.88 -52.24
CA ALA A 68 1.63 14.87 -53.30
C ALA A 68 2.90 15.71 -53.51
N PRO A 69 3.14 16.24 -54.72
CA PRO A 69 4.26 17.14 -54.97
C PRO A 69 4.25 18.32 -53.98
N ILE A 70 5.42 18.75 -53.51
CA ILE A 70 5.54 19.84 -52.54
C ILE A 70 4.96 21.18 -53.04
N SER A 71 4.88 21.33 -54.37
CA SER A 71 4.25 22.47 -55.05
C SER A 71 2.72 22.40 -55.11
N GLY A 72 2.13 21.26 -54.78
CA GLY A 72 0.69 21.02 -54.78
C GLY A 72 0.02 21.42 -53.46
N ARG A 73 -1.30 21.67 -53.50
CA ARG A 73 -2.09 22.10 -52.31
C ARG A 73 -2.06 21.12 -51.13
N LEU A 74 -1.72 19.85 -51.36
CA LEU A 74 -1.65 18.80 -50.33
C LEU A 74 -0.21 18.30 -50.10
N GLY A 75 0.80 18.95 -50.68
CA GLY A 75 2.20 18.51 -50.62
C GLY A 75 2.80 18.48 -49.21
N THR A 76 2.19 19.19 -48.26
CA THR A 76 2.60 19.23 -46.84
C THR A 76 2.03 18.09 -45.99
N LEU A 77 1.07 17.31 -46.51
CA LEU A 77 0.38 16.26 -45.75
C LEU A 77 1.10 14.89 -45.78
N GLY A 78 2.16 14.75 -46.58
CA GLY A 78 2.87 13.48 -46.73
C GLY A 78 2.08 12.39 -47.48
N GLY A 79 2.66 11.19 -47.59
CA GLY A 79 2.08 10.06 -48.33
C GLY A 79 1.34 9.02 -47.49
N ARG A 80 1.37 9.16 -46.16
CA ARG A 80 0.67 8.26 -45.21
C ARG A 80 -0.39 9.05 -44.45
N SER A 81 -1.53 8.44 -44.18
CA SER A 81 -2.52 9.00 -43.27
C SER A 81 -2.12 8.73 -41.81
N ASP A 82 -2.65 9.52 -40.86
CA ASP A 82 -2.46 9.26 -39.42
C ASP A 82 -2.92 7.86 -39.03
N SER A 83 -3.99 7.37 -39.66
CA SER A 83 -4.50 6.01 -39.43
C SER A 83 -3.49 4.93 -39.80
N ASP A 84 -2.71 5.15 -40.87
CA ASP A 84 -1.65 4.23 -41.29
C ASP A 84 -0.48 4.22 -40.32
N ILE A 85 -0.13 5.40 -39.80
CA ILE A 85 0.90 5.57 -38.77
C ILE A 85 0.51 4.83 -37.48
N TYR A 86 -0.69 5.08 -36.95
CA TYR A 86 -1.18 4.39 -35.73
C TYR A 86 -1.32 2.87 -35.92
N ARG A 87 -1.60 2.43 -37.14
CA ARG A 87 -1.64 0.99 -37.47
C ARG A 87 -0.24 0.39 -37.51
N ALA A 88 0.72 1.07 -38.14
CA ALA A 88 2.13 0.65 -38.13
C ALA A 88 2.67 0.58 -36.69
N ILE A 89 2.30 1.52 -35.83
CA ILE A 89 2.62 1.50 -34.39
C ILE A 89 2.02 0.25 -33.74
N ARG A 90 0.73 -0.03 -33.94
CA ARG A 90 0.02 -1.17 -33.33
C ARG A 90 0.64 -2.52 -33.69
N TYR A 91 1.10 -2.68 -34.94
CA TYR A 91 1.70 -3.93 -35.42
C TYR A 91 3.23 -3.95 -35.34
N ASN A 92 3.85 -2.97 -34.67
CA ASN A 92 5.30 -2.84 -34.55
C ASN A 92 6.05 -2.83 -35.90
N LYS A 93 5.48 -2.16 -36.90
CA LYS A 93 6.00 -2.03 -38.28
C LYS A 93 6.37 -0.58 -38.65
N ILE A 94 6.45 0.30 -37.66
CA ILE A 94 6.90 1.68 -37.85
C ILE A 94 8.42 1.77 -37.65
N ASP A 95 9.07 2.66 -38.40
CA ASP A 95 10.46 3.09 -38.18
C ASP A 95 10.43 4.52 -37.62
N PRO A 96 10.28 4.69 -36.29
CA PRO A 96 10.05 6.00 -35.69
C PRO A 96 11.35 6.79 -35.61
N SER A 97 11.29 8.08 -35.93
CA SER A 97 12.35 9.02 -35.63
C SER A 97 11.81 10.14 -34.74
N THR A 98 12.61 10.57 -33.77
CA THR A 98 12.26 11.64 -32.84
C THR A 98 13.34 12.70 -32.86
N GLN A 99 12.93 13.97 -32.81
CA GLN A 99 13.84 15.09 -32.61
C GLN A 99 14.14 15.34 -31.12
N ALA A 100 13.32 14.76 -30.23
CA ALA A 100 13.52 14.87 -28.79
C ALA A 100 14.74 14.04 -28.37
N ARG A 101 15.60 14.64 -27.55
CA ARG A 101 16.76 13.97 -26.94
C ARG A 101 16.56 14.01 -25.43
N GLY A 102 16.06 12.92 -24.87
CA GLY A 102 15.81 12.78 -23.44
C GLY A 102 15.47 11.34 -23.09
N PRO A 103 15.50 10.98 -21.79
CA PRO A 103 15.01 9.68 -21.34
C PRO A 103 13.56 9.47 -21.82
N ALA A 104 13.26 8.29 -22.38
CA ALA A 104 11.97 7.92 -22.96
C ALA A 104 11.56 8.64 -24.26
N ALA A 105 12.47 9.32 -24.96
CA ALA A 105 12.17 9.93 -26.27
C ALA A 105 11.78 8.92 -27.37
N ASP A 106 12.16 7.66 -27.17
CA ASP A 106 11.87 6.48 -27.99
C ASP A 106 10.64 5.68 -27.50
N VAL A 107 10.02 6.09 -26.38
CA VAL A 107 8.86 5.40 -25.81
C VAL A 107 7.57 6.04 -26.28
N LEU A 108 6.88 5.38 -27.20
CA LEU A 108 5.61 5.87 -27.76
C LEU A 108 4.37 5.43 -26.95
N ILE A 109 4.40 4.21 -26.42
CA ILE A 109 3.36 3.65 -25.54
C ILE A 109 4.07 3.04 -24.34
N GLN A 110 3.68 3.47 -23.13
CA GLN A 110 4.22 2.98 -21.87
C GLN A 110 3.15 2.18 -21.13
N ASP A 111 3.38 0.89 -20.94
CA ASP A 111 2.43 -0.03 -20.28
C ASP A 111 2.92 -0.53 -18.90
N GLY A 112 4.17 -0.24 -18.52
CA GLY A 112 4.75 -0.67 -17.24
C GLY A 112 4.00 -0.18 -16.00
N GLY A 113 3.15 0.84 -16.10
CA GLY A 113 2.25 1.24 -15.01
C GLY A 113 1.04 0.31 -14.79
N ILE A 114 0.68 -0.53 -15.77
CA ILE A 114 -0.50 -1.39 -15.70
C ILE A 114 -0.36 -2.50 -14.64
N PRO A 115 0.76 -3.24 -14.53
CA PRO A 115 0.97 -4.20 -13.45
C PRO A 115 0.86 -3.56 -12.06
N TRP A 116 1.49 -2.40 -11.87
CA TRP A 116 1.40 -1.63 -10.62
C TRP A 116 -0.05 -1.27 -10.29
N TYR A 117 -0.78 -0.72 -11.27
CA TYR A 117 -2.17 -0.32 -11.13
C TYR A 117 -3.05 -1.51 -10.72
N LYS A 118 -2.95 -2.64 -11.42
CA LYS A 118 -3.71 -3.86 -11.13
C LYS A 118 -3.41 -4.41 -9.73
N LEU A 119 -2.14 -4.42 -9.34
CA LEU A 119 -1.73 -4.89 -8.01
C LEU A 119 -2.26 -3.98 -6.90
N ARG A 120 -2.17 -2.67 -7.10
CA ARG A 120 -2.63 -1.65 -6.15
C ARG A 120 -4.15 -1.65 -6.02
N GLU A 121 -4.89 -1.66 -7.13
CA GLU A 121 -6.36 -1.59 -7.13
C GLU A 121 -7.01 -2.87 -6.59
N GLY A 122 -6.44 -4.05 -6.89
CA GLY A 122 -7.00 -5.33 -6.47
C GLY A 122 -6.31 -5.91 -5.22
N PRO A 123 -5.23 -6.70 -5.38
CA PRO A 123 -4.62 -7.47 -4.29
C PRO A 123 -4.22 -6.67 -3.05
N VAL A 124 -3.58 -5.50 -3.20
CA VAL A 124 -3.10 -4.71 -2.05
C VAL A 124 -4.27 -4.24 -1.18
N ILE A 125 -5.31 -3.67 -1.81
CA ILE A 125 -6.52 -3.22 -1.11
C ILE A 125 -7.27 -4.39 -0.49
N THR A 126 -7.43 -5.48 -1.25
CA THR A 126 -8.23 -6.64 -0.82
C THR A 126 -7.57 -7.39 0.33
N TYR A 127 -6.31 -7.79 0.18
CA TYR A 127 -5.60 -8.54 1.20
C TYR A 127 -5.19 -7.65 2.38
N GLY A 128 -4.69 -6.43 2.12
CA GLY A 128 -4.32 -5.50 3.20
C GLY A 128 -5.53 -5.08 4.04
N GLY A 129 -6.61 -4.66 3.38
CA GLY A 129 -7.85 -4.28 4.05
C GLY A 129 -8.50 -5.44 4.82
N SER A 130 -8.59 -6.62 4.20
CA SER A 130 -9.15 -7.80 4.88
C SER A 130 -8.29 -8.27 6.04
N ALA A 131 -6.95 -8.19 5.94
CA ALA A 131 -6.05 -8.55 7.04
C ALA A 131 -6.23 -7.62 8.27
N ILE A 132 -6.42 -6.31 8.06
CA ILE A 132 -6.71 -5.37 9.16
C ILE A 132 -8.03 -5.73 9.84
N LEU A 133 -9.08 -6.00 9.07
CA LEU A 133 -10.37 -6.41 9.64
C LEU A 133 -10.27 -7.75 10.37
N ALA A 134 -9.51 -8.70 9.80
CA ALA A 134 -9.30 -10.02 10.38
C ALA A 134 -8.56 -9.95 11.72
N ILE A 135 -7.49 -9.15 11.83
CA ILE A 135 -6.76 -9.02 13.11
C ILE A 135 -7.63 -8.34 14.18
N ILE A 136 -8.42 -7.33 13.81
CA ILE A 136 -9.35 -6.67 14.74
C ILE A 136 -10.40 -7.67 15.23
N ALA A 137 -11.01 -8.44 14.32
CA ALA A 137 -11.97 -9.47 14.66
C ALA A 137 -11.35 -10.56 15.54
N LEU A 138 -10.14 -11.02 15.21
CA LEU A 138 -9.39 -12.01 15.98
C LEU A 138 -9.16 -11.54 17.42
N LEU A 139 -8.70 -10.30 17.59
CA LEU A 139 -8.44 -9.73 18.92
C LEU A 139 -9.74 -9.49 19.70
N ALA A 140 -10.82 -9.11 19.03
CA ALA A 140 -12.14 -8.99 19.66
C ALA A 140 -12.65 -10.35 20.16
N VAL A 141 -12.59 -11.40 19.33
CA VAL A 141 -12.95 -12.77 19.72
C VAL A 141 -12.05 -13.25 20.87
N PHE A 142 -10.74 -13.03 20.76
CA PHE A 142 -9.79 -13.39 21.81
C PHE A 142 -10.11 -12.69 23.14
N TYR A 143 -10.48 -11.41 23.10
CA TYR A 143 -10.90 -10.66 24.29
C TYR A 143 -12.16 -11.26 24.93
N PHE A 144 -13.18 -11.61 24.16
CA PHE A 144 -14.42 -12.20 24.70
C PHE A 144 -14.21 -13.63 25.23
N VAL A 145 -13.32 -14.41 24.63
CA VAL A 145 -13.03 -15.78 25.06
C VAL A 145 -12.12 -15.82 26.28
N ARG A 146 -11.04 -15.03 26.28
CA ARG A 146 -9.99 -15.10 27.31
C ARG A 146 -10.13 -14.06 28.42
N GLY A 147 -10.70 -12.90 28.09
CA GLY A 147 -10.73 -11.73 28.96
C GLY A 147 -9.38 -11.03 29.10
N ARG A 148 -9.30 -10.10 30.05
CA ARG A 148 -8.06 -9.39 30.41
C ARG A 148 -7.14 -10.28 31.24
N ILE A 149 -5.84 -10.20 30.98
CA ILE A 149 -4.81 -10.78 31.86
C ILE A 149 -4.73 -9.90 33.11
N LYS A 150 -5.22 -10.42 34.23
CA LYS A 150 -5.25 -9.72 35.52
C LYS A 150 -4.01 -9.99 36.35
N ILE A 151 -3.69 -9.07 37.26
CA ILE A 151 -2.64 -9.26 38.27
C ILE A 151 -3.12 -10.33 39.26
N LYS A 152 -2.39 -11.44 39.36
CA LYS A 152 -2.76 -12.52 40.28
C LYS A 152 -2.61 -12.05 41.72
N GLY A 153 -3.67 -12.12 42.52
CA GLY A 153 -3.67 -11.62 43.90
C GLY A 153 -3.97 -10.13 44.05
N GLY A 154 -4.20 -9.41 42.94
CA GLY A 154 -4.47 -7.97 42.94
C GLY A 154 -3.19 -7.10 42.97
N PRO A 155 -3.33 -5.78 42.80
CA PRO A 155 -2.21 -4.85 42.82
C PRO A 155 -1.57 -4.75 44.21
N ALA A 156 -0.25 -4.53 44.25
CA ALA A 156 0.50 -4.31 45.49
C ALA A 156 0.12 -2.99 46.18
N GLY A 157 -0.39 -2.02 45.41
CA GLY A 157 -0.64 -0.65 45.87
C GLY A 157 0.62 0.22 45.93
N THR A 158 1.79 -0.35 45.63
CA THR A 158 3.06 0.35 45.45
C THR A 158 3.54 0.21 44.01
N THR A 159 4.21 1.24 43.50
CA THR A 159 4.65 1.30 42.11
C THR A 159 6.16 1.46 41.97
N VAL A 160 6.69 1.02 40.84
CA VAL A 160 8.10 1.18 40.46
C VAL A 160 8.21 1.88 39.10
N GLU A 161 9.18 2.78 38.95
CA GLU A 161 9.43 3.46 37.68
C GLU A 161 10.00 2.48 36.65
N ARG A 162 9.28 2.30 35.56
CA ARG A 162 9.68 1.44 34.44
C ARG A 162 10.29 2.22 33.29
N PHE A 163 9.70 3.37 32.96
CA PHE A 163 10.10 4.21 31.82
C PHE A 163 10.20 5.68 32.23
N LYS A 164 11.35 6.28 31.94
CA LYS A 164 11.60 7.71 32.19
C LYS A 164 10.75 8.58 31.26
N ALA A 165 10.55 9.85 31.63
CA ALA A 165 9.78 10.81 30.82
C ALA A 165 10.27 10.91 29.36
N ILE A 166 11.58 10.89 29.14
CA ILE A 166 12.18 10.93 27.80
C ILE A 166 11.87 9.67 26.98
N GLU A 167 11.83 8.49 27.61
CA GLU A 167 11.46 7.23 26.96
C GLU A 167 9.97 7.26 26.56
N ARG A 168 9.11 7.79 27.43
CA ARG A 168 7.68 7.97 27.14
C ARG A 168 7.43 8.98 26.02
N PHE A 169 8.16 10.09 26.01
CA PHE A 169 8.08 11.07 24.93
C PHE A 169 8.46 10.43 23.58
N GLY A 170 9.57 9.70 23.52
CA GLY A 170 9.97 8.99 22.29
C GLY A 170 8.93 7.96 21.85
N HIS A 171 8.36 7.21 22.79
CA HIS A 171 7.26 6.28 22.51
C HIS A 171 6.05 6.98 21.89
N TRP A 172 5.56 8.06 22.52
CA TRP A 172 4.35 8.75 22.05
C TRP A 172 4.58 9.56 20.78
N LEU A 173 5.80 10.08 20.57
CA LEU A 173 6.21 10.66 19.30
C LEU A 173 6.13 9.60 18.18
N LEU A 174 6.67 8.40 18.40
CA LEU A 174 6.64 7.31 17.44
C LEU A 174 5.22 6.76 17.21
N ALA A 175 4.49 6.47 18.29
CA ALA A 175 3.16 5.87 18.22
C ALA A 175 2.12 6.85 17.64
N GLY A 176 2.11 8.10 18.13
CA GLY A 176 1.17 9.12 17.66
C GLY A 176 1.39 9.47 16.18
N SER A 177 2.64 9.61 15.76
CA SER A 177 2.96 9.83 14.35
C SER A 177 2.59 8.62 13.49
N PHE A 178 2.89 7.39 13.93
CA PHE A 178 2.48 6.18 13.22
C PHE A 178 0.97 6.09 13.01
N VAL A 179 0.16 6.37 14.03
CA VAL A 179 -1.32 6.33 13.91
C VAL A 179 -1.80 7.34 12.86
N ALA A 180 -1.28 8.57 12.90
CA ALA A 180 -1.63 9.59 11.91
C ALA A 180 -1.20 9.18 10.48
N LEU A 181 0.00 8.59 10.34
CA LEU A 181 0.51 8.08 9.05
C LEU A 181 -0.30 6.91 8.52
N ALA A 182 -0.68 5.97 9.39
CA ALA A 182 -1.50 4.81 9.03
C ALA A 182 -2.87 5.26 8.50
N ILE A 183 -3.54 6.16 9.21
CA ILE A 183 -4.85 6.69 8.80
C ILE A 183 -4.75 7.43 7.46
N THR A 184 -3.80 8.36 7.34
CA THR A 184 -3.62 9.13 6.09
C THR A 184 -3.16 8.24 4.92
N GLY A 185 -2.34 7.22 5.18
CA GLY A 185 -1.94 6.21 4.20
C GLY A 185 -3.13 5.39 3.69
N LEU A 186 -4.01 4.93 4.59
CA LEU A 186 -5.23 4.22 4.20
C LEU A 186 -6.18 5.13 3.40
N ILE A 187 -6.33 6.39 3.78
CA ILE A 187 -7.16 7.36 3.03
C ILE A 187 -6.60 7.57 1.62
N THR A 188 -5.28 7.74 1.47
CA THR A 188 -4.66 7.96 0.15
C THR A 188 -4.67 6.71 -0.73
N LEU A 189 -4.57 5.50 -0.14
CA LEU A 189 -4.62 4.24 -0.86
C LEU A 189 -6.04 3.85 -1.27
N MET A 190 -6.97 3.83 -0.32
CA MET A 190 -8.30 3.21 -0.43
C MET A 190 -9.44 4.24 -0.55
N GLY A 191 -9.19 5.50 -0.20
CA GLY A 191 -10.24 6.50 -0.07
C GLY A 191 -11.03 6.79 -1.35
N ARG A 192 -10.41 6.67 -2.53
CA ARG A 192 -11.14 6.79 -3.81
C ARG A 192 -12.19 5.69 -3.97
N SER A 193 -11.90 4.46 -3.53
CA SER A 193 -12.80 3.32 -3.71
C SER A 193 -13.91 3.27 -2.66
N PHE A 194 -13.64 3.71 -1.43
CA PHE A 194 -14.57 3.55 -0.31
C PHE A 194 -15.15 4.86 0.24
N LEU A 195 -14.40 5.96 0.23
CA LEU A 195 -14.84 7.23 0.81
C LEU A 195 -15.50 8.15 -0.22
N MET A 196 -14.90 8.27 -1.41
CA MET A 196 -15.43 9.14 -2.47
C MET A 196 -16.89 8.82 -2.85
N PRO A 197 -17.33 7.54 -2.97
CA PRO A 197 -18.74 7.24 -3.26
C PRO A 197 -19.71 7.66 -2.15
N VAL A 198 -19.24 7.78 -0.91
CA VAL A 198 -20.07 8.09 0.26
C VAL A 198 -20.16 9.59 0.51
N MET A 199 -19.05 10.32 0.35
CA MET A 199 -18.97 11.74 0.71
C MET A 199 -18.91 12.70 -0.48
N GLY A 200 -18.77 12.18 -1.70
CA GLY A 200 -18.67 12.97 -2.93
C GLY A 200 -17.24 13.38 -3.30
N PRO A 201 -16.98 13.71 -4.58
CA PRO A 201 -15.64 14.03 -5.09
C PRO A 201 -14.99 15.25 -4.44
N GLU A 202 -15.75 16.32 -4.20
CA GLU A 202 -15.23 17.59 -3.67
C GLU A 202 -14.75 17.42 -2.22
N ALA A 203 -15.58 16.82 -1.36
CA ALA A 203 -15.22 16.56 0.03
C ALA A 203 -14.03 15.60 0.14
N PHE A 204 -14.00 14.56 -0.71
CA PHE A 204 -12.87 13.64 -0.76
C PHE A 204 -11.58 14.32 -1.25
N ALA A 205 -11.67 15.22 -2.24
CA ALA A 205 -10.49 15.94 -2.74
C ALA A 205 -9.82 16.76 -1.63
N THR A 206 -10.60 17.48 -0.81
CA THR A 206 -10.08 18.22 0.35
C THR A 206 -9.46 17.27 1.37
N LEU A 207 -10.14 16.17 1.71
CA LEU A 207 -9.63 15.17 2.66
C LEU A 207 -8.32 14.54 2.17
N ALA A 208 -8.24 14.17 0.89
CA ALA A 208 -7.07 13.56 0.29
C ALA A 208 -5.87 14.52 0.24
N ALA A 209 -6.11 15.78 -0.11
CA ALA A 209 -5.08 16.82 -0.10
C ALA A 209 -4.52 17.05 1.31
N GLY A 210 -5.41 17.20 2.30
CA GLY A 210 -5.01 17.32 3.71
C GLY A 210 -4.28 16.09 4.22
N SER A 211 -4.74 14.89 3.85
CA SER A 211 -4.11 13.62 4.23
C SER A 211 -2.70 13.49 3.67
N LYS A 212 -2.48 13.82 2.39
CA LYS A 212 -1.14 13.82 1.77
C LYS A 212 -0.21 14.82 2.46
N TRP A 213 -0.68 16.04 2.72
CA TRP A 213 0.12 17.05 3.41
C TRP A 213 0.51 16.59 4.81
N LEU A 214 -0.45 16.06 5.57
CA LEU A 214 -0.21 15.55 6.91
C LEU A 214 0.76 14.36 6.90
N HIS A 215 0.58 13.43 5.96
CA HIS A 215 1.41 12.24 5.83
C HIS A 215 2.88 12.62 5.59
N ASN A 216 3.12 13.50 4.62
CA ASN A 216 4.47 13.93 4.25
C ASN A 216 5.20 14.67 5.38
N ASN A 217 4.47 15.44 6.20
CA ASN A 217 5.08 16.22 7.27
C ASN A 217 5.25 15.41 8.57
N ILE A 218 4.28 14.57 8.93
CA ILE A 218 4.38 13.73 10.15
C ILE A 218 5.41 12.62 9.98
N ALA A 219 5.73 12.20 8.76
CA ALA A 219 6.77 11.19 8.49
C ALA A 219 8.12 11.54 9.15
N TRP A 220 8.48 12.83 9.22
CA TRP A 220 9.70 13.29 9.88
C TRP A 220 9.67 13.06 11.40
N ALA A 221 8.53 13.30 12.03
CA ALA A 221 8.34 13.02 13.46
C ALA A 221 8.42 11.51 13.75
N PHE A 222 7.86 10.68 12.86
CA PHE A 222 7.96 9.22 12.96
C PHE A 222 9.41 8.74 12.85
N MET A 223 10.16 9.21 11.85
CA MET A 223 11.58 8.86 11.69
C MET A 223 12.42 9.32 12.89
N LEU A 224 12.17 10.51 13.43
CA LEU A 224 12.83 10.99 14.64
C LEU A 224 12.49 10.10 15.86
N GLY A 225 11.21 9.78 16.06
CA GLY A 225 10.77 8.88 17.13
C GLY A 225 11.39 7.48 17.01
N LEU A 226 11.55 6.97 15.79
CA LEU A 226 12.17 5.67 15.51
C LEU A 226 13.64 5.67 15.94
N VAL A 227 14.41 6.68 15.53
CA VAL A 227 15.82 6.83 15.90
C VAL A 227 15.97 7.00 17.41
N MET A 228 15.14 7.84 18.02
CA MET A 228 15.19 8.11 19.45
C MET A 228 14.93 6.84 20.27
N THR A 229 13.85 6.11 19.96
CA THR A 229 13.48 4.87 20.67
C THR A 229 14.47 3.73 20.42
N PHE A 230 15.08 3.66 19.24
CA PHE A 230 16.18 2.72 18.96
C PHE A 230 17.32 2.90 19.96
N PHE A 231 17.90 4.11 20.07
CA PHE A 231 19.04 4.34 20.94
C PHE A 231 18.72 4.20 22.43
N MET A 232 17.49 4.54 22.84
CA MET A 232 17.07 4.36 24.24
C MET A 232 16.90 2.89 24.64
N TRP A 233 16.47 2.02 23.71
CA TRP A 233 16.00 0.67 24.08
C TRP A 233 16.79 -0.49 23.48
N VAL A 234 17.62 -0.27 22.46
CA VAL A 234 18.33 -1.35 21.75
C VAL A 234 19.14 -2.24 22.70
N ALA A 235 19.85 -1.65 23.67
CA ALA A 235 20.67 -2.38 24.63
C ALA A 235 19.86 -3.39 25.47
N HIS A 236 18.59 -3.08 25.75
CA HIS A 236 17.70 -3.97 26.51
C HIS A 236 16.93 -4.96 25.63
N ASN A 237 16.94 -4.78 24.29
CA ASN A 237 16.19 -5.58 23.33
C ASN A 237 17.04 -6.58 22.54
N ILE A 238 18.31 -6.76 22.92
CA ILE A 238 19.16 -7.81 22.35
C ILE A 238 18.60 -9.20 22.75
N PRO A 239 18.29 -10.08 21.79
CA PRO A 239 17.84 -11.44 22.07
C PRO A 239 18.89 -12.24 22.85
N ASN A 240 18.46 -13.03 23.82
CA ASN A 240 19.31 -13.85 24.66
C ASN A 240 18.65 -15.21 24.97
N LYS A 241 19.36 -16.09 25.67
CA LYS A 241 18.90 -17.47 25.95
C LYS A 241 17.61 -17.53 26.78
N LEU A 242 17.31 -16.53 27.61
CA LEU A 242 16.07 -16.45 28.39
C LEU A 242 14.86 -16.27 27.47
N ASP A 243 15.01 -15.52 26.38
CA ASP A 243 13.92 -15.29 25.42
C ASP A 243 13.48 -16.60 24.77
N TRP A 244 14.41 -17.52 24.51
CA TRP A 244 14.09 -18.84 23.98
C TRP A 244 13.25 -19.68 24.96
N GLN A 245 13.53 -19.58 26.26
CA GLN A 245 12.74 -20.26 27.29
C GLN A 245 11.33 -19.67 27.38
N TRP A 246 11.22 -18.34 27.30
CA TRP A 246 9.94 -17.62 27.27
C TRP A 246 9.09 -18.03 26.07
N LEU A 247 9.70 -18.15 24.88
CA LEU A 247 9.02 -18.55 23.64
C LEU A 247 8.52 -20.00 23.69
N LYS A 248 9.29 -20.94 24.28
CA LYS A 248 8.89 -22.35 24.40
C LYS A 248 7.59 -22.55 25.18
N VAL A 249 7.30 -21.67 26.14
CA VAL A 249 6.07 -21.72 26.96
C VAL A 249 4.99 -20.77 26.44
N GLY A 250 5.17 -20.21 25.23
CA GLY A 250 4.22 -19.30 24.60
C GLY A 250 3.95 -18.04 25.40
N GLY A 251 4.94 -17.57 26.18
CA GLY A 251 4.81 -16.39 27.01
C GLY A 251 3.82 -16.50 28.17
N GLY A 252 3.36 -17.69 28.52
CA GLY A 252 2.32 -17.86 29.54
C GLY A 252 0.92 -17.42 29.07
N ILE A 253 0.70 -17.26 27.76
CA ILE A 253 -0.62 -16.87 27.23
C ILE A 253 -1.61 -18.03 27.36
N PHE A 254 -1.14 -19.26 27.10
CA PHE A 254 -1.93 -20.50 27.15
C PHE A 254 -1.72 -21.33 28.42
N THR A 255 -0.71 -20.99 29.21
CA THR A 255 -0.39 -21.65 30.47
C THR A 255 -0.45 -20.59 31.57
N ASN A 256 -1.04 -20.86 32.74
CA ASN A 256 -1.04 -19.89 33.86
C ASN A 256 0.36 -19.65 34.47
N ALA A 257 1.42 -19.85 33.69
CA ALA A 257 2.81 -19.68 34.06
C ALA A 257 3.24 -18.23 33.80
N HIS A 258 4.15 -17.76 34.62
CA HIS A 258 4.79 -16.45 34.51
C HIS A 258 6.26 -16.68 34.15
N PRO A 259 6.63 -16.74 32.85
CA PRO A 259 7.99 -17.04 32.48
C PRO A 259 8.89 -15.85 32.80
N SER A 260 10.02 -16.12 33.46
CA SER A 260 10.94 -15.08 33.92
C SER A 260 11.39 -14.16 32.79
N ALA A 261 11.49 -12.86 33.08
CA ALA A 261 11.90 -11.85 32.12
C ALA A 261 12.66 -10.69 32.77
N ARG A 262 13.57 -10.07 31.99
CA ARG A 262 14.22 -8.80 32.36
C ARG A 262 13.32 -7.62 31.99
N LYS A 263 13.88 -6.41 31.81
CA LYS A 263 13.12 -5.18 31.49
C LYS A 263 12.14 -5.37 30.33
N PHE A 264 12.54 -6.13 29.31
CA PHE A 264 11.67 -6.55 28.22
C PHE A 264 11.63 -8.08 28.11
N ASN A 265 10.43 -8.63 27.87
CA ASN A 265 10.22 -10.05 27.56
C ASN A 265 10.42 -10.33 26.06
N ALA A 266 10.45 -11.61 25.66
CA ALA A 266 10.70 -11.99 24.28
C ALA A 266 9.68 -11.42 23.29
N GLY A 267 8.39 -11.38 23.66
CA GLY A 267 7.33 -10.78 22.83
C GLY A 267 7.55 -9.28 22.60
N GLN A 268 7.93 -8.53 23.64
CA GLN A 268 8.26 -7.11 23.53
C GLN A 268 9.51 -6.88 22.64
N LYS A 269 10.51 -7.77 22.72
CA LYS A 269 11.69 -7.71 21.85
C LYS A 269 11.35 -7.98 20.38
N ILE A 270 10.46 -8.93 20.12
CA ILE A 270 9.95 -9.18 18.76
C ILE A 270 9.28 -7.90 18.23
N VAL A 271 8.38 -7.30 19.01
CA VAL A 271 7.73 -6.04 18.61
C VAL A 271 8.76 -4.93 18.37
N PHE A 272 9.76 -4.78 19.26
CA PHE A 272 10.84 -3.81 19.06
C PHE A 272 11.51 -4.01 17.71
N TRP A 273 12.02 -5.20 17.40
CA TRP A 273 12.73 -5.45 16.14
C TRP A 273 11.81 -5.36 14.92
N THR A 274 10.55 -5.80 15.02
CA THR A 274 9.56 -5.61 13.96
C THR A 274 9.36 -4.12 13.67
N VAL A 275 9.16 -3.29 14.69
CA VAL A 275 9.00 -1.84 14.51
C VAL A 275 10.28 -1.18 14.01
N MET A 276 11.45 -1.57 14.50
CA MET A 276 12.73 -1.02 14.04
C MET A 276 12.99 -1.34 12.56
N LEU A 277 12.85 -2.61 12.17
CA LEU A 277 13.15 -3.06 10.79
C LEU A 277 12.10 -2.58 9.80
N LEU A 278 10.81 -2.77 10.10
CA LEU A 278 9.73 -2.33 9.22
C LEU A 278 9.61 -0.81 9.21
N GLY A 279 9.77 -0.15 10.37
CA GLY A 279 9.79 1.30 10.48
C GLY A 279 10.92 1.94 9.67
N PHE A 280 12.12 1.34 9.69
CA PHE A 280 13.22 1.78 8.85
C PHE A 280 12.92 1.55 7.36
N SER A 281 12.39 0.38 7.00
CA SER A 281 12.07 0.03 5.61
C SER A 281 10.95 0.92 5.00
N VAL A 282 9.90 1.19 5.77
CA VAL A 282 8.81 2.09 5.34
C VAL A 282 9.31 3.55 5.25
N SER A 283 10.23 3.95 6.13
CA SER A 283 10.87 5.28 6.05
C SER A 283 11.74 5.43 4.80
N LEU A 284 12.57 4.43 4.48
CA LEU A 284 13.38 4.45 3.26
C LEU A 284 12.53 4.53 1.99
N SER A 285 11.50 3.68 1.89
CA SER A 285 10.58 3.72 0.74
C SER A 285 9.75 5.01 0.70
N GLY A 286 9.39 5.58 1.86
CA GLY A 286 8.73 6.89 1.93
C GLY A 286 9.64 8.03 1.45
N LEU A 287 10.91 8.02 1.84
CA LEU A 287 11.91 8.98 1.35
C LEU A 287 12.13 8.83 -0.16
N SER A 288 12.18 7.60 -0.67
CA SER A 288 12.24 7.32 -2.12
C SER A 288 11.03 7.89 -2.86
N LEU A 289 9.82 7.79 -2.28
CA LEU A 289 8.61 8.39 -2.86
C LEU A 289 8.57 9.92 -2.79
N LEU A 290 9.21 10.53 -1.78
CA LEU A 290 9.31 11.99 -1.65
C LEU A 290 10.36 12.59 -2.60
N PHE A 291 11.45 11.86 -2.84
CA PHE A 291 12.60 12.28 -3.64
C PHE A 291 12.94 11.22 -4.71
N PRO A 292 12.04 11.02 -5.69
CA PRO A 292 12.12 9.90 -6.64
C PRO A 292 13.28 9.98 -7.63
N PHE A 293 13.92 11.15 -7.76
CA PHE A 293 15.06 11.33 -8.65
C PHE A 293 16.40 11.27 -7.90
N GLU A 294 16.36 11.32 -6.57
CA GLU A 294 17.53 11.41 -5.70
C GLU A 294 17.74 10.14 -4.88
N ILE A 295 16.67 9.41 -4.56
CA ILE A 295 16.71 8.23 -3.69
C ILE A 295 16.07 7.01 -4.41
N PRO A 296 16.70 6.48 -5.48
CA PRO A 296 16.29 5.21 -6.07
C PRO A 296 16.63 4.04 -5.15
N MET A 297 15.79 3.01 -5.12
CA MET A 297 15.96 1.87 -4.20
C MET A 297 16.11 0.54 -4.93
N PHE A 298 15.32 0.29 -5.97
CA PHE A 298 15.08 -1.06 -6.47
C PHE A 298 16.12 -1.52 -7.46
N ALA A 299 16.54 -0.68 -8.41
CA ALA A 299 17.53 -1.07 -9.43
C ALA A 299 18.81 -1.64 -8.80
N LYS A 300 19.33 -0.95 -7.78
CA LYS A 300 20.53 -1.39 -7.04
C LYS A 300 20.26 -2.65 -6.22
N THR A 301 19.12 -2.72 -5.54
CA THR A 301 18.73 -3.91 -4.76
C THR A 301 18.57 -5.14 -5.65
N PHE A 302 17.93 -4.99 -6.81
CA PHE A 302 17.77 -6.04 -7.81
C PHE A 302 19.12 -6.52 -8.35
N GLY A 303 20.08 -5.61 -8.60
CA GLY A 303 21.44 -6.01 -8.97
C GLY A 303 22.14 -6.88 -7.92
N VAL A 304 21.99 -6.53 -6.64
CA VAL A 304 22.51 -7.35 -5.53
C VAL A 304 21.80 -8.70 -5.47
N VAL A 305 20.47 -8.72 -5.58
CA VAL A 305 19.66 -9.95 -5.55
C VAL A 305 20.02 -10.87 -6.70
N ASN A 306 20.16 -10.35 -7.92
CA ASN A 306 20.59 -11.12 -9.10
C ASN A 306 21.97 -11.75 -8.86
N THR A 307 22.90 -11.02 -8.24
CA THR A 307 24.25 -11.53 -7.93
C THR A 307 24.22 -12.67 -6.90
N VAL A 308 23.35 -12.58 -5.89
CA VAL A 308 23.30 -13.54 -4.78
C VAL A 308 22.43 -14.76 -5.11
N LEU A 309 21.31 -14.57 -5.80
CA LEU A 309 20.28 -15.59 -6.04
C LEU A 309 20.22 -16.08 -7.50
N GLY A 310 21.00 -15.49 -8.42
CA GLY A 310 20.98 -15.87 -9.83
C GLY A 310 19.67 -15.52 -10.55
N THR A 311 18.96 -14.51 -10.07
CA THR A 311 17.70 -14.03 -10.68
C THR A 311 17.97 -13.06 -11.84
N ASP A 312 16.94 -12.77 -12.63
CA ASP A 312 16.98 -11.83 -13.75
C ASP A 312 15.99 -10.66 -13.53
N LEU A 313 16.13 -9.99 -12.38
CA LEU A 313 15.32 -8.80 -12.05
C LEU A 313 15.82 -7.58 -12.83
N PRO A 314 14.93 -6.65 -13.23
CA PRO A 314 15.31 -5.49 -14.07
C PRO A 314 16.20 -4.50 -13.30
N THR A 315 17.44 -4.31 -13.74
CA THR A 315 18.41 -3.40 -13.08
C THR A 315 18.51 -2.03 -13.73
N VAL A 316 17.85 -1.83 -14.88
CA VAL A 316 17.74 -0.53 -15.55
C VAL A 316 16.28 -0.11 -15.43
N LEU A 317 15.99 0.68 -14.40
CA LEU A 317 14.65 1.18 -14.11
C LEU A 317 14.56 2.67 -14.43
N THR A 318 13.45 3.04 -15.03
CA THR A 318 13.05 4.45 -15.16
C THR A 318 12.59 5.00 -13.80
N PRO A 319 12.61 6.33 -13.59
CA PRO A 319 12.17 6.92 -12.31
C PRO A 319 10.73 6.54 -11.93
N HIS A 320 9.81 6.39 -12.90
CA HIS A 320 8.44 6.00 -12.58
C HIS A 320 8.32 4.52 -12.18
N GLU A 321 9.14 3.63 -12.73
CA GLU A 321 9.18 2.22 -12.31
C GLU A 321 9.73 2.08 -10.89
N GLU A 322 10.79 2.83 -10.55
CA GLU A 322 11.30 2.92 -9.18
C GLU A 322 10.20 3.35 -8.20
N MET A 323 9.45 4.41 -8.53
CA MET A 323 8.33 4.88 -7.72
C MET A 323 7.22 3.83 -7.58
N GLN A 324 6.93 3.06 -8.64
CA GLN A 324 5.91 2.01 -8.60
C GLN A 324 6.32 0.89 -7.64
N TYR A 325 7.55 0.41 -7.71
CA TYR A 325 8.07 -0.59 -6.77
C TYR A 325 8.13 -0.04 -5.34
N ALA A 326 8.59 1.20 -5.15
CA ALA A 326 8.63 1.85 -3.85
C ALA A 326 7.22 1.97 -3.26
N ASN A 327 6.22 2.33 -4.06
CA ASN A 327 4.84 2.46 -3.61
C ASN A 327 4.23 1.13 -3.17
N ILE A 328 4.47 0.05 -3.94
CA ILE A 328 4.00 -1.30 -3.59
C ILE A 328 4.68 -1.77 -2.30
N TRP A 329 6.00 -1.67 -2.22
CA TRP A 329 6.76 -2.08 -1.04
C TRP A 329 6.35 -1.30 0.20
N HIS A 330 6.24 0.03 0.08
CA HIS A 330 5.79 0.90 1.16
C HIS A 330 4.41 0.46 1.67
N SER A 331 3.48 0.18 0.76
CA SER A 331 2.13 -0.29 1.11
C SER A 331 2.17 -1.64 1.84
N ILE A 332 2.93 -2.61 1.34
CA ILE A 332 3.07 -3.95 1.97
C ILE A 332 3.65 -3.82 3.38
N VAL A 333 4.78 -3.11 3.54
CA VAL A 333 5.43 -2.92 4.83
C VAL A 333 4.51 -2.17 5.79
N ALA A 334 3.81 -1.14 5.32
CA ALA A 334 2.85 -0.40 6.13
C ALA A 334 1.71 -1.30 6.64
N PHE A 335 1.14 -2.18 5.80
CA PHE A 335 0.13 -3.14 6.25
C PHE A 335 0.67 -4.10 7.29
N VAL A 336 1.82 -4.73 7.06
CA VAL A 336 2.42 -5.65 8.04
C VAL A 336 2.68 -4.94 9.37
N MET A 337 3.20 -3.70 9.31
CA MET A 337 3.42 -2.89 10.51
C MET A 337 2.11 -2.54 11.22
N MET A 338 1.05 -2.18 10.49
CA MET A 338 -0.28 -1.92 11.07
C MET A 338 -0.81 -3.15 11.82
N LEU A 339 -0.69 -4.36 11.26
CA LEU A 339 -1.10 -5.59 11.94
C LEU A 339 -0.35 -5.80 13.25
N ALA A 340 0.98 -5.64 13.24
CA ALA A 340 1.82 -5.78 14.42
C ALA A 340 1.50 -4.71 15.49
N ILE A 341 1.27 -3.47 15.08
CA ILE A 341 0.95 -2.36 16.00
C ILE A 341 -0.46 -2.52 16.57
N ILE A 342 -1.45 -2.99 15.81
CA ILE A 342 -2.78 -3.30 16.35
C ILE A 342 -2.68 -4.35 17.47
N ALA A 343 -1.91 -5.43 17.26
CA ALA A 343 -1.67 -6.44 18.28
C ALA A 343 -0.92 -5.86 19.50
N HIS A 344 0.07 -4.98 19.28
CA HIS A 344 0.80 -4.30 20.34
C HIS A 344 -0.11 -3.39 21.18
N ILE A 345 -0.94 -2.56 20.53
CA ILE A 345 -1.93 -1.68 21.18
C ILE A 345 -2.87 -2.53 22.03
N TYR A 346 -3.37 -3.66 21.50
CA TYR A 346 -4.24 -4.55 22.25
C TYR A 346 -3.59 -5.02 23.55
N ILE A 347 -2.39 -5.60 23.50
CA ILE A 347 -1.71 -6.10 24.71
C ILE A 347 -1.37 -4.96 25.68
N GLY A 348 -0.94 -3.81 25.17
CA GLY A 348 -0.53 -2.66 25.98
C GLY A 348 -1.67 -1.83 26.57
N SER A 349 -2.93 -2.10 26.21
CA SER A 349 -4.09 -1.32 26.69
C SER A 349 -5.20 -2.18 27.28
N VAL A 350 -5.85 -2.99 26.45
CA VAL A 350 -7.06 -3.74 26.82
C VAL A 350 -6.73 -5.15 27.29
N GLY A 351 -5.70 -5.78 26.71
CA GLY A 351 -5.37 -7.19 26.93
C GLY A 351 -4.71 -7.49 28.26
N MET A 352 -4.03 -6.52 28.87
CA MET A 352 -3.28 -6.71 30.13
C MET A 352 -3.56 -5.58 31.12
N GLU A 353 -3.94 -5.95 32.34
CA GLU A 353 -4.17 -5.01 33.44
C GLU A 353 -2.86 -4.30 33.84
N GLY A 354 -2.93 -2.98 34.04
CA GLY A 354 -1.79 -2.15 34.46
C GLY A 354 -0.72 -1.89 33.38
N ALA A 355 -0.81 -2.52 32.22
CA ALA A 355 0.21 -2.37 31.16
C ALA A 355 0.26 -0.95 30.57
N PHE A 356 -0.89 -0.27 30.47
CA PHE A 356 -0.96 1.08 29.94
C PHE A 356 -0.21 2.10 30.81
N ASP A 357 -0.24 1.92 32.14
CA ASP A 357 0.38 2.85 33.10
C ASP A 357 1.88 3.01 32.88
N ALA A 358 2.53 1.94 32.42
CA ALA A 358 3.94 1.95 32.02
C ALA A 358 4.27 3.07 31.02
N MET A 359 3.38 3.34 30.06
CA MET A 359 3.56 4.41 29.06
C MET A 359 2.75 5.67 29.36
N GLY A 360 1.68 5.57 30.14
CA GLY A 360 0.86 6.70 30.56
C GLY A 360 1.59 7.61 31.54
N ASN A 361 2.06 7.05 32.65
CA ASN A 361 2.73 7.82 33.72
C ASN A 361 4.17 7.33 34.01
N GLY A 362 4.58 6.18 33.47
CA GLY A 362 5.92 5.63 33.64
C GLY A 362 6.09 4.65 34.79
N GLN A 363 5.06 4.48 35.60
CA GLN A 363 5.03 3.64 36.78
C GLN A 363 4.26 2.35 36.47
N VAL A 364 4.68 1.26 37.09
CA VAL A 364 3.95 -0.01 37.08
C VAL A 364 3.78 -0.54 38.49
N ASP A 365 2.69 -1.25 38.74
CA ASP A 365 2.46 -1.93 40.00
C ASP A 365 3.57 -2.97 40.28
N LEU A 366 4.01 -3.06 41.54
CA LEU A 366 5.11 -3.92 41.94
C LEU A 366 4.79 -5.42 41.76
N GLU A 367 3.55 -5.85 42.03
CA GLU A 367 3.15 -7.24 41.82
C GLU A 367 3.04 -7.56 40.33
N TRP A 368 2.54 -6.62 39.52
CA TRP A 368 2.59 -6.76 38.07
C TRP A 368 4.03 -6.92 37.57
N ALA A 369 4.96 -6.11 38.09
CA ALA A 369 6.37 -6.16 37.74
C ALA A 369 7.01 -7.49 38.13
N ARG A 370 6.71 -8.02 39.33
CA ARG A 370 7.19 -9.34 39.77
C ARG A 370 6.64 -10.47 38.91
N GLN A 371 5.38 -10.40 38.51
CA GLN A 371 4.74 -11.45 37.70
C GLN A 371 5.20 -11.47 36.24
N HIS A 372 5.58 -10.33 35.68
CA HIS A 372 5.91 -10.25 34.24
C HIS A 372 7.40 -10.01 33.97
N HIS A 373 8.14 -9.54 34.98
CA HIS A 373 9.50 -9.02 34.87
C HIS A 373 10.31 -9.23 36.16
N ASP A 374 10.17 -10.42 36.77
CA ASP A 374 10.82 -10.84 38.02
C ASP A 374 12.32 -10.49 38.12
N LEU A 375 13.09 -10.82 37.09
CA LEU A 375 14.54 -10.57 37.08
C LEU A 375 14.85 -9.08 37.05
N TRP A 376 14.00 -8.27 36.40
CA TRP A 376 14.17 -6.82 36.41
C TRP A 376 13.85 -6.21 37.78
N VAL A 377 12.80 -6.70 38.46
CA VAL A 377 12.49 -6.25 39.82
C VAL A 377 13.64 -6.57 40.77
N ALA A 378 14.20 -7.78 40.71
CA ALA A 378 15.36 -8.16 41.51
C ALA A 378 16.58 -7.26 41.25
N GLU A 379 16.82 -6.86 39.99
CA GLU A 379 17.89 -5.91 39.65
C GLU A 379 17.65 -4.50 40.23
N VAL A 380 16.39 -4.04 40.24
CA VAL A 380 16.02 -2.73 40.80
C VAL A 380 16.13 -2.72 42.32
N GLU A 381 15.57 -3.73 42.99
CA GLU A 381 15.65 -3.90 44.45
C GLU A 381 17.12 -4.03 44.90
N ALA A 382 17.94 -4.79 44.18
CA ALA A 382 19.37 -4.91 44.48
C ALA A 382 20.15 -3.59 44.33
N LYS A 383 19.77 -2.72 43.39
CA LYS A 383 20.38 -1.39 43.24
C LYS A 383 19.95 -0.44 44.37
N GLN A 384 18.68 -0.48 44.77
CA GLN A 384 18.17 0.33 45.89
C GLN A 384 18.82 -0.09 47.22
N GLY A 385 18.98 -1.39 47.46
CA GLY A 385 19.66 -1.90 48.66
C GLY A 385 21.13 -1.50 48.77
N LYS A 386 21.83 -1.31 47.63
CA LYS A 386 23.23 -0.83 47.60
C LYS A 386 23.35 0.69 47.72
N GLY A 387 22.30 1.45 47.43
CA GLY A 387 22.27 2.92 47.56
C GLY A 387 21.90 3.40 48.98
N GLY A 388 21.35 2.52 49.83
CA GLY A 388 21.03 2.82 51.23
C GLY A 388 22.16 2.48 52.22
N SER A 389 23.30 1.99 51.75
CA SER A 389 24.46 1.60 52.58
C SER A 389 25.67 2.54 52.42
N SER A 390 25.45 3.79 52.00
CA SER A 390 26.48 4.83 51.85
C SER A 390 26.24 6.01 52.78
#